data_AF-A0A0D2V3E5-F1
#
_entry.id   AF-A0A0D2V3E5-F1
#
_cell.length_a   1.000
_cell.length_b   1.000
_cell.length_c   1.000
_cell.angle_alpha   90.00
_cell.angle_beta   90.00
_cell.angle_gamma   90.00
#
_symmetry.space_group_name_H-M   'P 1'
#
loop_
_entity.id
_entity.type
_entity.pdbx_description
1 polymer ?
#
loop_
_entity_poly.entity_id
_entity_poly.type
_entity_poly.pdbx_seq_one_letter_code
_entity_poly.pdbx_strand_id
1 'polypeptide(L)'
;MVTQTFGEILFSPGPECFKEFPCPESLKRRIIISTKPPKEYLEAKEVKDKEDDSQRGKASDEEAWGNEVPDLKGSHVANYKNDLDEEDEEDTDDGDKSQHSLAPEYKHLIGILARKPKGGLDAWLRVDPDKVTRLSMSEQKFEKAVVTHGKQIVRFTRRNVLRVYPKSTRFDSSNYNPLIGWMHGVQMVAFNMQGHGRSLWLMHGMFKANGGCGYVKKPDFLLNAEEVFDPKIKLPVKTTLKVTVYMGEGWYYDFHHTHFDAYSPPDFYSRVGIAGVPADSVMKKQRF
;
A
#
# COMPACT_ATOMS: atom_id res chain seq x y z
N MET A 1 -25.22 13.99 3.36
CA MET A 1 -25.23 12.50 3.35
C MET A 1 -24.24 11.91 4.36
N VAL A 2 -22.92 11.97 4.16
CA VAL A 2 -21.94 11.29 5.06
C VAL A 2 -22.08 11.68 6.54
N THR A 3 -22.21 12.97 6.85
CA THR A 3 -22.42 13.48 8.22
C THR A 3 -23.76 13.05 8.80
N GLN A 4 -24.82 12.98 7.97
CA GLN A 4 -26.14 12.51 8.39
C GLN A 4 -26.15 11.00 8.65
N THR A 5 -25.41 10.22 7.84
CA THR A 5 -25.36 8.76 7.94
C THR A 5 -24.51 8.30 9.13
N PHE A 6 -23.32 8.87 9.31
CA PHE A 6 -22.38 8.41 10.33
C PHE A 6 -22.46 9.21 11.64
N GLY A 7 -23.05 10.41 11.62
CA GLY A 7 -23.24 11.23 12.83
C GLY A 7 -21.97 11.34 13.67
N GLU A 8 -22.10 11.02 14.96
CA GLU A 8 -21.01 11.11 15.95
C GLU A 8 -19.89 10.06 15.76
N ILE A 9 -20.14 9.01 14.99
CA ILE A 9 -19.15 7.97 14.67
C ILE A 9 -18.10 8.55 13.70
N LEU A 10 -18.46 9.55 12.90
CA LEU A 10 -17.52 10.20 12.00
C LEU A 10 -16.44 10.95 12.81
N PHE A 11 -15.19 10.73 12.45
CA PHE A 11 -14.05 11.48 12.96
C PHE A 11 -13.83 12.70 12.07
N SER A 12 -13.94 13.88 12.66
CA SER A 12 -13.60 15.14 12.02
C SER A 12 -12.34 15.68 12.66
N PRO A 13 -11.24 15.81 11.90
CA PRO A 13 -10.06 16.51 12.41
C PRO A 13 -10.42 17.98 12.66
N GLY A 14 -9.80 18.58 13.68
CA GLY A 14 -9.86 20.02 13.86
C GLY A 14 -9.25 20.79 12.67
N PRO A 15 -9.23 22.13 12.72
CA PRO A 15 -8.67 22.96 11.64
C PRO A 15 -7.16 22.79 11.43
N GLU A 16 -6.44 22.18 12.39
CA GLU A 16 -4.99 22.03 12.36
C GLU A 16 -4.53 20.73 11.70
N CYS A 17 -3.38 20.78 11.02
CA CYS A 17 -2.73 19.57 10.50
C CYS A 17 -2.11 18.77 11.65
N PHE A 18 -2.28 17.45 11.64
CA PHE A 18 -1.66 16.59 12.63
C PHE A 18 -0.14 16.48 12.41
N LYS A 19 0.62 16.65 13.50
CA LYS A 19 2.05 16.29 13.56
C LYS A 19 2.27 14.78 13.61
N GLU A 20 1.29 14.05 14.13
CA GLU A 20 1.28 12.59 14.30
C GLU A 20 -0.14 12.04 14.19
N PHE A 21 -0.30 10.82 13.68
CA PHE A 21 -1.62 10.19 13.62
C PHE A 21 -2.13 9.84 15.03
N PRO A 22 -3.43 10.01 15.31
CA PRO A 22 -4.01 9.53 16.56
C PRO A 22 -3.86 8.01 16.68
N CYS A 23 -3.71 7.51 17.91
CA CYS A 23 -3.56 6.08 18.14
C CYS A 23 -4.89 5.33 17.90
N PRO A 24 -4.86 4.03 17.53
CA PRO A 24 -6.08 3.25 17.30
C PRO A 24 -7.08 3.28 18.46
N GLU A 25 -6.60 3.28 19.71
CA GLU A 25 -7.48 3.33 20.89
C GLU A 25 -8.24 4.66 20.99
N SER A 26 -7.59 5.79 20.65
CA SER A 26 -8.27 7.10 20.62
C SER A 26 -9.33 7.22 19.53
N LEU A 27 -9.25 6.37 18.51
CA LEU A 27 -10.14 6.32 17.35
C LEU A 27 -11.12 5.15 17.41
N LYS A 28 -11.24 4.49 18.56
CA LYS A 28 -12.10 3.32 18.73
C LYS A 28 -13.56 3.67 18.42
N ARG A 29 -14.19 2.82 17.59
CA ARG A 29 -15.57 3.03 17.09
C ARG A 29 -15.75 4.35 16.34
N ARG A 30 -14.69 4.87 15.70
CA ARG A 30 -14.78 6.03 14.80
C ARG A 30 -14.52 5.63 13.35
N ILE A 31 -15.08 6.39 12.43
CA ILE A 31 -14.85 6.26 10.97
C ILE A 31 -14.08 7.48 10.51
N ILE A 32 -13.00 7.26 9.76
CA ILE A 32 -12.10 8.31 9.30
C ILE A 32 -12.18 8.40 7.78
N ILE A 33 -12.37 9.61 7.26
CA ILE A 33 -12.30 9.84 5.81
C ILE A 33 -10.84 10.07 5.43
N SER A 34 -10.40 9.36 4.39
CA SER A 34 -9.05 9.49 3.86
C SER A 34 -9.06 9.69 2.35
N THR A 35 -8.84 10.94 1.93
CA THR A 35 -8.90 11.35 0.53
C THR A 35 -8.01 12.57 0.27
N LYS A 36 -7.86 12.96 -1.01
CA LYS A 36 -7.19 14.19 -1.41
C LYS A 36 -8.08 15.39 -1.04
N PRO A 37 -7.49 16.54 -0.69
CA PRO A 37 -8.27 17.75 -0.52
C PRO A 37 -8.84 18.22 -1.87
N PRO A 38 -9.94 18.98 -1.86
CA PRO A 38 -10.52 19.55 -3.08
C PRO A 38 -9.53 20.37 -3.90
N LYS A 39 -9.65 20.31 -5.24
CA LYS A 39 -8.74 20.99 -6.18
C LYS A 39 -8.77 22.51 -6.00
N GLU A 40 -9.96 23.07 -5.76
CA GLU A 40 -10.18 24.50 -5.54
C GLU A 40 -9.43 25.02 -4.30
N TYR A 41 -9.21 24.14 -3.31
CA TYR A 41 -8.43 24.47 -2.11
C TYR A 41 -6.92 24.41 -2.36
N LEU A 42 -6.45 23.51 -3.23
CA LEU A 42 -5.04 23.47 -3.63
C LEU A 42 -4.66 24.77 -4.35
N GLU A 43 -5.53 25.24 -5.24
CA GLU A 43 -5.36 26.52 -5.94
C GLU A 43 -5.40 27.70 -4.97
N ALA A 44 -6.36 27.76 -4.03
CA ALA A 44 -6.41 28.82 -3.03
C ALA A 44 -5.20 28.83 -2.07
N LYS A 45 -4.62 27.65 -1.79
CA LYS A 45 -3.38 27.56 -1.01
C LYS A 45 -2.16 27.96 -1.85
N GLU A 46 -2.08 27.55 -3.11
CA GLU A 46 -1.02 28.00 -4.02
C GLU A 46 -1.07 29.52 -4.26
N VAL A 47 -2.25 30.14 -4.27
CA VAL A 47 -2.40 31.61 -4.36
C VAL A 47 -1.91 32.28 -3.08
N LYS A 48 -2.24 31.75 -1.89
CA LYS A 48 -1.70 32.27 -0.62
C LYS A 48 -0.19 32.09 -0.50
N ASP A 49 0.33 30.93 -0.90
CA ASP A 49 1.77 30.66 -0.88
C ASP A 49 2.50 31.53 -1.92
N LYS A 50 1.88 31.86 -3.08
CA LYS A 50 2.41 32.81 -4.09
C LYS A 50 2.29 34.28 -3.70
N GLU A 51 1.30 34.67 -2.90
CA GLU A 51 1.22 36.02 -2.32
C GLU A 51 2.37 36.24 -1.33
N ASP A 52 2.75 35.22 -0.54
CA ASP A 52 3.91 35.25 0.35
C ASP A 52 5.26 35.20 -0.42
N ASP A 53 5.31 34.50 -1.57
CA ASP A 53 6.52 34.36 -2.40
C ASP A 53 6.65 35.44 -3.50
N SER A 54 5.77 36.44 -3.51
CA SER A 54 5.75 37.53 -4.51
C SER A 54 6.91 38.54 -4.36
N GLN A 55 7.93 38.22 -3.57
CA GLN A 55 9.26 38.84 -3.61
C GLN A 55 10.34 37.96 -4.25
N ARG A 56 10.11 37.30 -5.39
CA ARG A 56 11.19 37.01 -6.37
C ARG A 56 10.67 36.62 -7.76
N GLY A 57 11.37 37.10 -8.78
CA GLY A 57 10.90 37.27 -10.16
C GLY A 57 10.68 36.02 -11.01
N LYS A 58 9.91 36.25 -12.09
CA LYS A 58 9.41 35.34 -13.14
C LYS A 58 10.46 34.79 -14.13
N ALA A 59 10.16 33.60 -14.68
CA ALA A 59 10.32 33.19 -16.09
C ALA A 59 9.51 31.87 -16.30
N SER A 60 8.39 31.83 -17.02
CA SER A 60 8.15 31.62 -18.48
C SER A 60 8.89 30.43 -19.09
N ASP A 61 8.18 29.34 -19.45
CA ASP A 61 7.86 29.04 -20.86
C ASP A 61 6.98 27.78 -21.04
N GLU A 62 6.36 27.78 -22.22
CA GLU A 62 5.19 27.05 -22.74
C GLU A 62 5.38 25.55 -23.07
N GLU A 63 4.23 24.87 -23.19
CA GLU A 63 4.04 23.50 -23.69
C GLU A 63 4.42 23.33 -25.17
N ALA A 64 4.83 22.12 -25.57
CA ALA A 64 4.70 21.67 -26.96
C ALA A 64 4.66 20.14 -27.07
N TRP A 65 3.61 19.65 -27.71
CA TRP A 65 3.27 18.25 -27.98
C TRP A 65 3.92 17.74 -29.28
N GLY A 66 4.52 16.54 -29.24
CA GLY A 66 4.57 15.52 -30.30
C GLY A 66 5.39 15.74 -31.58
N ASN A 67 6.22 14.74 -31.92
CA ASN A 67 6.27 13.97 -33.19
C ASN A 67 7.58 13.18 -33.24
N GLU A 68 7.58 11.85 -33.25
CA GLU A 68 7.45 10.88 -34.35
C GLU A 68 8.77 10.09 -34.52
N VAL A 69 8.64 8.79 -34.78
CA VAL A 69 9.71 7.77 -34.82
C VAL A 69 10.09 7.50 -36.28
N PRO A 70 11.33 7.04 -36.55
CA PRO A 70 11.44 5.79 -37.32
C PRO A 70 12.51 4.80 -36.80
N ASP A 71 12.07 3.56 -36.50
CA ASP A 71 12.37 2.29 -37.19
C ASP A 71 13.75 2.12 -37.90
N LEU A 72 14.48 1.00 -37.90
CA LEU A 72 14.15 -0.44 -37.71
C LEU A 72 15.46 -1.30 -37.74
N LYS A 73 15.40 -2.49 -37.10
CA LYS A 73 16.12 -3.78 -37.37
C LYS A 73 17.60 -3.91 -36.95
N GLY A 74 18.07 -4.97 -36.29
CA GLY A 74 17.57 -6.26 -35.73
C GLY A 74 18.77 -6.88 -34.94
N SER A 75 18.72 -7.80 -33.99
CA SER A 75 17.86 -8.97 -33.73
C SER A 75 18.07 -9.47 -32.27
N HIS A 76 16.97 -9.86 -31.59
CA HIS A 76 16.72 -10.98 -30.63
C HIS A 76 17.85 -11.54 -29.72
N VAL A 77 17.71 -11.83 -28.40
CA VAL A 77 16.61 -12.10 -27.42
C VAL A 77 17.22 -11.97 -25.99
N ALA A 78 16.60 -11.55 -24.87
CA ALA A 78 15.39 -10.81 -24.52
C ALA A 78 15.73 -10.02 -23.24
N ASN A 79 15.52 -8.71 -23.27
CA ASN A 79 15.85 -7.79 -22.19
C ASN A 79 14.55 -7.14 -21.71
N TYR A 80 14.24 -7.28 -20.42
CA TYR A 80 13.14 -6.59 -19.77
C TYR A 80 13.36 -5.09 -19.86
N LYS A 81 12.59 -4.36 -20.68
CA LYS A 81 12.50 -2.91 -20.58
C LYS A 81 11.14 -2.36 -20.99
N ASN A 82 10.62 -1.57 -20.05
CA ASN A 82 9.76 -0.40 -20.22
C ASN A 82 8.35 -0.61 -20.78
N ASP A 83 7.50 -1.24 -19.96
CA ASP A 83 6.09 -0.89 -19.94
C ASP A 83 5.94 0.42 -19.13
N LEU A 84 5.88 1.48 -19.93
CA LEU A 84 4.93 2.60 -19.91
C LEU A 84 4.47 3.13 -18.55
N ASP A 85 4.59 4.45 -18.41
CA ASP A 85 3.90 5.25 -17.41
C ASP A 85 2.38 5.07 -17.58
N GLU A 86 1.83 4.05 -16.93
CA GLU A 86 0.40 4.01 -16.62
C GLU A 86 0.15 5.16 -15.62
N GLU A 87 -0.40 6.25 -16.11
CA GLU A 87 -1.02 7.25 -15.26
C GLU A 87 -2.14 6.56 -14.48
N ASP A 88 -1.91 6.33 -13.19
CA ASP A 88 -2.95 5.91 -12.25
C ASP A 88 -4.05 6.99 -12.24
N GLU A 89 -5.07 6.81 -13.07
CA GLU A 89 -6.36 7.49 -12.96
C GLU A 89 -7.07 6.97 -11.70
N GLU A 90 -6.86 7.68 -10.58
CA GLU A 90 -7.86 7.67 -9.52
C GLU A 90 -9.02 8.55 -10.01
N ASP A 91 -10.20 7.93 -10.23
CA ASP A 91 -11.47 8.56 -10.64
C ASP A 91 -11.51 10.07 -10.35
N THR A 92 -11.32 10.87 -11.39
CA THR A 92 -11.74 12.27 -11.38
C THR A 92 -13.25 12.28 -11.56
N ASP A 93 -13.96 12.54 -10.46
CA ASP A 93 -15.35 13.01 -10.49
C ASP A 93 -15.37 14.33 -11.29
N ASP A 94 -15.69 14.26 -12.58
CA ASP A 94 -15.96 15.41 -13.44
C ASP A 94 -17.34 15.97 -13.10
N GLY A 95 -17.42 16.61 -11.94
CA GLY A 95 -18.53 17.44 -11.50
C GLY A 95 -18.37 18.87 -12.01
N ASP A 96 -19.36 19.28 -12.81
CA ASP A 96 -19.62 20.58 -13.43
C ASP A 96 -18.97 21.84 -12.82
N LYS A 97 -18.37 22.67 -13.69
CA LYS A 97 -17.80 23.97 -13.36
C LYS A 97 -18.91 25.02 -13.22
N SER A 98 -19.40 25.25 -12.01
CA SER A 98 -19.75 26.61 -11.57
C SER A 98 -20.10 26.69 -10.09
N GLN A 99 -19.36 27.51 -9.34
CA GLN A 99 -19.86 28.62 -8.51
C GLN A 99 -18.80 29.05 -7.49
N HIS A 100 -18.74 30.37 -7.28
CA HIS A 100 -17.79 31.06 -6.41
C HIS A 100 -17.83 30.58 -4.94
N SER A 101 -16.62 30.49 -4.36
CA SER A 101 -16.31 30.86 -2.96
C SER A 101 -17.03 30.10 -1.84
N LEU A 102 -16.51 28.93 -1.48
CA LEU A 102 -16.30 28.40 -0.13
C LEU A 102 -15.48 27.11 -0.27
N ALA A 103 -14.43 26.91 0.54
CA ALA A 103 -13.71 25.63 0.52
C ALA A 103 -14.73 24.51 0.84
N PRO A 104 -14.81 23.44 0.04
CA PRO A 104 -15.87 22.45 0.20
C PRO A 104 -15.96 21.94 1.64
N GLU A 105 -17.17 21.96 2.22
CA GLU A 105 -17.42 21.61 3.62
C GLU A 105 -16.80 20.26 4.02
N TYR A 106 -16.70 19.32 3.07
CA TYR A 106 -16.14 18.00 3.31
C TYR A 106 -14.65 18.00 3.63
N LYS A 107 -13.90 19.06 3.33
CA LYS A 107 -12.46 19.16 3.66
C LYS A 107 -12.23 19.00 5.17
N HIS A 108 -13.11 19.57 5.99
CA HIS A 108 -13.05 19.48 7.44
C HIS A 108 -13.36 18.07 7.97
N LEU A 109 -13.80 17.16 7.09
CA LEU A 109 -14.06 15.76 7.43
C LEU A 109 -12.85 14.84 7.11
N ILE A 110 -11.83 15.33 6.40
CA ILE A 110 -10.69 14.50 5.95
C ILE A 110 -9.67 14.28 7.07
N GLY A 111 -9.84 13.22 7.87
CA GLY A 111 -8.93 12.89 8.96
C GLY A 111 -7.54 12.40 8.54
N ILE A 112 -7.40 11.79 7.35
CA ILE A 112 -6.10 11.34 6.82
C ILE A 112 -5.92 11.90 5.41
N LEU A 113 -5.10 12.94 5.30
CA LEU A 113 -4.82 13.63 4.04
C LEU A 113 -4.02 12.77 3.08
N ALA A 114 -4.59 12.46 1.92
CA ALA A 114 -3.85 11.83 0.83
C ALA A 114 -3.08 12.87 0.02
N ARG A 115 -1.81 12.57 -0.32
CA ARG A 115 -0.97 13.44 -1.14
C ARG A 115 -0.49 12.70 -2.39
N LYS A 116 -0.38 13.44 -3.49
CA LYS A 116 0.35 13.03 -4.71
C LYS A 116 1.24 14.23 -5.11
N PRO A 117 2.44 14.36 -4.52
CA PRO A 117 3.30 15.52 -4.78
C PRO A 117 3.70 15.58 -6.26
N LYS A 118 3.98 16.77 -6.78
CA LYS A 118 4.70 16.89 -8.05
C LYS A 118 6.16 16.44 -7.84
N GLY A 119 6.78 15.86 -8.86
CA GLY A 119 8.16 15.36 -8.83
C GLY A 119 8.27 13.83 -8.68
N GLY A 120 9.50 13.33 -8.52
CA GLY A 120 9.81 11.90 -8.42
C GLY A 120 9.66 11.32 -7.00
N LEU A 121 10.06 10.06 -6.84
CA LEU A 121 9.92 9.31 -5.59
C LEU A 121 10.60 9.99 -4.38
N ASP A 122 11.74 10.65 -4.56
CA ASP A 122 12.40 11.40 -3.48
C ASP A 122 11.52 12.52 -2.92
N ALA A 123 10.82 13.25 -3.80
CA ALA A 123 9.89 14.29 -3.39
C ALA A 123 8.65 13.69 -2.70
N TRP A 124 8.23 12.51 -3.13
CA TRP A 124 7.08 11.81 -2.58
C TRP A 124 7.36 11.29 -1.17
N LEU A 125 8.49 10.62 -1.00
CA LEU A 125 8.89 9.96 0.24
C LEU A 125 9.52 10.92 1.27
N ARG A 126 9.59 12.22 0.97
CA ARG A 126 10.06 13.23 1.93
C ARG A 126 9.16 13.27 3.16
N VAL A 127 9.77 13.10 4.33
CA VAL A 127 9.07 13.18 5.62
C VAL A 127 9.07 14.62 6.11
N ASP A 128 7.87 15.15 6.37
CA ASP A 128 7.66 16.43 7.04
C ASP A 128 7.51 16.19 8.55
N PRO A 129 8.33 16.82 9.41
CA PRO A 129 8.27 16.60 10.85
C PRO A 129 7.02 17.20 11.52
N ASP A 130 6.35 18.16 10.87
CA ASP A 130 5.18 18.85 11.42
C ASP A 130 3.88 18.38 10.79
N LYS A 131 3.95 17.48 9.81
CA LYS A 131 2.77 17.01 9.08
C LYS A 131 2.83 15.54 8.70
N VAL A 132 1.83 14.79 9.15
CA VAL A 132 1.58 13.43 8.64
C VAL A 132 0.65 13.42 7.43
N THR A 133 0.94 12.52 6.50
CA THR A 133 0.19 12.33 5.27
C THR A 133 0.07 10.85 4.91
N ARG A 134 -0.83 10.56 3.96
CA ARG A 134 -0.93 9.27 3.29
C ARG A 134 -0.46 9.40 1.85
N LEU A 135 0.36 8.45 1.40
CA LEU A 135 0.62 8.21 -0.02
C LEU A 135 -0.09 6.94 -0.49
N SER A 136 -0.49 6.92 -1.75
CA SER A 136 -1.01 5.74 -2.43
C SER A 136 -0.15 5.45 -3.66
N MET A 137 0.13 4.19 -3.96
CA MET A 137 0.73 3.76 -5.23
C MET A 137 0.33 2.34 -5.59
N SER A 138 0.27 2.04 -6.88
CA SER A 138 0.03 0.69 -7.39
C SER A 138 1.17 -0.26 -6.99
N GLU A 139 0.86 -1.56 -6.93
CA GLU A 139 1.84 -2.61 -6.60
C GLU A 139 3.08 -2.57 -7.50
N GLN A 140 2.93 -2.29 -8.81
CA GLN A 140 4.04 -2.30 -9.76
C GLN A 140 4.99 -1.13 -9.49
N LYS A 141 4.42 0.05 -9.23
CA LYS A 141 5.19 1.23 -8.85
C LYS A 141 5.90 1.01 -7.52
N PHE A 142 5.22 0.40 -6.56
CA PHE A 142 5.80 0.05 -5.27
C PHE A 142 6.96 -0.95 -5.41
N GLU A 143 6.80 -2.00 -6.22
CA GLU A 143 7.86 -2.99 -6.49
C GLU A 143 9.11 -2.35 -7.11
N LYS A 144 8.94 -1.42 -8.06
CA LYS A 144 10.06 -0.63 -8.61
C LYS A 144 10.68 0.29 -7.54
N ALA A 145 9.85 0.90 -6.70
CA ALA A 145 10.29 1.83 -5.67
C ALA A 145 11.09 1.15 -4.55
N VAL A 146 10.73 -0.06 -4.10
CA VAL A 146 11.48 -0.77 -3.04
C VAL A 146 12.88 -1.18 -3.49
N VAL A 147 13.10 -1.37 -4.80
CA VAL A 147 14.43 -1.67 -5.34
C VAL A 147 15.37 -0.48 -5.16
N THR A 148 14.89 0.73 -5.41
CA THR A 148 15.69 1.96 -5.49
C THR A 148 15.67 2.78 -4.19
N HIS A 149 14.54 2.79 -3.47
CA HIS A 149 14.27 3.68 -2.33
C HIS A 149 13.82 2.91 -1.06
N GLY A 150 14.08 1.60 -0.95
CA GLY A 150 13.60 0.75 0.14
C GLY A 150 13.81 1.32 1.56
N LYS A 151 15.01 1.83 1.87
CA LYS A 151 15.29 2.48 3.17
C LYS A 151 14.48 3.77 3.36
N GLN A 152 14.31 4.58 2.31
CA GLN A 152 13.49 5.80 2.41
C GLN A 152 12.01 5.45 2.64
N ILE A 153 11.50 4.38 2.02
CA ILE A 153 10.14 3.89 2.27
C ILE A 153 9.98 3.46 3.73
N VAL A 154 10.94 2.72 4.30
CA VAL A 154 10.92 2.35 5.72
C VAL A 154 10.92 3.59 6.62
N ARG A 155 11.73 4.61 6.30
CA ARG A 155 11.71 5.90 7.03
C ARG A 155 10.36 6.59 6.93
N PHE A 156 9.80 6.65 5.72
CA PHE A 156 8.51 7.29 5.45
C PHE A 156 7.40 6.64 6.28
N THR A 157 7.32 5.31 6.29
CA THR A 157 6.26 4.57 6.98
C THR A 157 6.36 4.61 8.51
N ARG A 158 7.42 5.15 9.11
CA ARG A 158 7.50 5.37 10.56
C ARG A 158 6.49 6.41 11.05
N ARG A 159 6.30 7.48 10.27
CA ARG A 159 5.42 8.61 10.63
C ARG A 159 4.21 8.75 9.71
N ASN A 160 4.37 8.41 8.43
CA ASN A 160 3.34 8.54 7.42
C ASN A 160 2.69 7.18 7.12
N VAL A 161 1.52 7.21 6.50
CA VAL A 161 0.82 6.00 6.04
C VAL A 161 1.10 5.78 4.57
N LEU A 162 1.49 4.57 4.18
CA LEU A 162 1.58 4.16 2.79
C LEU A 162 0.47 3.15 2.48
N ARG A 163 -0.28 3.42 1.41
CA ARG A 163 -1.24 2.51 0.80
C ARG A 163 -0.66 1.94 -0.48
N VAL A 164 -0.61 0.61 -0.56
CA VAL A 164 -0.28 -0.13 -1.78
C VAL A 164 -1.52 -0.89 -2.21
N TYR A 165 -1.86 -0.84 -3.49
CA TYR A 165 -3.06 -1.46 -4.03
C TYR A 165 -2.78 -2.30 -5.28
N PRO A 166 -3.62 -3.31 -5.57
CA PRO A 166 -3.47 -4.12 -6.78
C PRO A 166 -3.56 -3.26 -8.05
N LYS A 167 -2.76 -3.57 -9.06
CA LYS A 167 -2.84 -2.90 -10.36
C LYS A 167 -4.18 -3.18 -11.05
N SER A 168 -4.64 -2.23 -11.87
CA SER A 168 -5.89 -2.32 -12.65
C SER A 168 -5.92 -3.53 -13.59
N THR A 169 -4.78 -3.92 -14.15
CA THR A 169 -4.66 -5.07 -15.07
C THR A 169 -4.90 -6.44 -14.43
N ARG A 170 -5.16 -6.52 -13.11
CA ARG A 170 -5.63 -7.75 -12.45
C ARG A 170 -7.14 -7.92 -12.61
N PHE A 171 -7.58 -8.11 -13.86
CA PHE A 171 -8.99 -8.32 -14.20
C PHE A 171 -9.59 -9.57 -13.53
N ASP A 172 -8.74 -10.56 -13.24
CA ASP A 172 -9.10 -11.78 -12.50
C ASP A 172 -9.23 -11.56 -10.98
N SER A 173 -9.08 -10.33 -10.51
CA SER A 173 -9.08 -9.99 -9.08
C SER A 173 -8.00 -10.72 -8.26
N SER A 174 -6.93 -11.17 -8.91
CA SER A 174 -5.78 -11.76 -8.22
C SER A 174 -5.16 -10.76 -7.23
N ASN A 175 -4.35 -11.28 -6.29
CA ASN A 175 -3.67 -10.47 -5.29
C ASN A 175 -2.14 -10.59 -5.43
N TYR A 176 -1.45 -9.49 -5.15
CA TYR A 176 0.00 -9.42 -5.11
C TYR A 176 0.57 -10.00 -3.83
N ASN A 177 1.90 -10.09 -3.71
CA ASN A 177 2.55 -10.61 -2.51
C ASN A 177 2.53 -9.56 -1.38
N PRO A 178 1.81 -9.80 -0.26
CA PRO A 178 1.73 -8.86 0.86
C PRO A 178 3.07 -8.48 1.47
N LEU A 179 3.99 -9.45 1.48
CA LEU A 179 5.20 -9.39 2.28
C LEU A 179 6.09 -8.24 1.81
N ILE A 180 6.09 -7.93 0.52
CA ILE A 180 6.87 -6.82 -0.04
C ILE A 180 6.48 -5.51 0.66
N GLY A 181 5.18 -5.30 0.93
CA GLY A 181 4.69 -4.15 1.69
C GLY A 181 5.07 -4.22 3.16
N TRP A 182 4.69 -5.29 3.85
CA TRP A 182 4.88 -5.39 5.31
C TRP A 182 6.35 -5.32 5.76
N MET A 183 7.27 -5.89 4.98
CA MET A 183 8.71 -5.83 5.27
C MET A 183 9.29 -4.42 5.17
N HIS A 184 8.67 -3.54 4.39
CA HIS A 184 9.04 -2.12 4.28
C HIS A 184 8.18 -1.21 5.18
N GLY A 185 7.39 -1.80 6.08
CA GLY A 185 6.59 -1.08 7.06
C GLY A 185 5.28 -0.48 6.54
N VAL A 186 4.84 -0.86 5.33
CA VAL A 186 3.56 -0.44 4.74
C VAL A 186 2.41 -0.92 5.61
N GLN A 187 1.52 0.01 5.97
CA GLN A 187 0.39 -0.25 6.85
C GLN A 187 -0.86 -0.67 6.07
N MET A 188 -1.13 0.00 4.94
CA MET A 188 -2.33 -0.23 4.14
C MET A 188 -1.99 -1.05 2.88
N VAL A 189 -1.75 -2.35 3.08
CA VAL A 189 -1.61 -3.32 1.98
C VAL A 189 -3.02 -3.76 1.58
N ALA A 190 -3.56 -3.21 0.50
CA ALA A 190 -4.93 -3.47 0.06
C ALA A 190 -5.05 -4.78 -0.73
N PHE A 191 -6.17 -5.47 -0.57
CA PHE A 191 -6.45 -6.76 -1.21
C PHE A 191 -7.82 -6.76 -1.89
N ASN A 192 -7.92 -7.56 -2.95
CA ASN A 192 -9.17 -8.03 -3.52
C ASN A 192 -9.71 -9.17 -2.63
N MET A 193 -10.71 -8.88 -1.79
CA MET A 193 -11.21 -9.80 -0.75
C MET A 193 -12.16 -10.89 -1.28
N GLN A 194 -12.68 -10.73 -2.51
CA GLN A 194 -13.58 -11.66 -3.19
C GLN A 194 -12.89 -12.95 -3.68
N GLY A 195 -11.56 -12.94 -3.76
CA GLY A 195 -10.78 -14.06 -4.29
C GLY A 195 -10.41 -15.11 -3.25
N HIS A 196 -9.52 -16.03 -3.66
CA HIS A 196 -8.88 -16.99 -2.78
C HIS A 196 -7.39 -17.09 -3.08
N GLY A 197 -6.61 -17.65 -2.16
CA GLY A 197 -5.24 -18.07 -2.42
C GLY A 197 -4.24 -17.54 -1.40
N ARG A 198 -2.96 -17.77 -1.70
CA ARG A 198 -1.85 -17.61 -0.74
C ARG A 198 -1.78 -16.21 -0.12
N SER A 199 -1.98 -15.15 -0.91
CA SER A 199 -1.93 -13.78 -0.41
C SER A 199 -3.02 -13.49 0.63
N LEU A 200 -4.25 -13.97 0.39
CA LEU A 200 -5.35 -13.86 1.35
C LEU A 200 -5.13 -14.74 2.58
N TRP A 201 -4.57 -15.96 2.42
CA TRP A 201 -4.20 -16.80 3.56
C TRP A 201 -3.17 -16.12 4.48
N LEU A 202 -2.15 -15.47 3.89
CA LEU A 202 -1.16 -14.69 4.63
C LEU A 202 -1.81 -13.50 5.34
N MET A 203 -2.71 -12.77 4.67
CA MET A 203 -3.46 -11.66 5.25
C MET A 203 -4.31 -12.12 6.44
N HIS A 204 -5.12 -13.16 6.27
CA HIS A 204 -5.92 -13.72 7.36
C HIS A 204 -5.04 -14.22 8.52
N GLY A 205 -3.91 -14.86 8.23
CA GLY A 205 -2.95 -15.29 9.24
C GLY A 205 -2.35 -14.13 10.03
N MET A 206 -1.90 -13.08 9.34
CA MET A 206 -1.33 -11.86 9.94
C MET A 206 -2.35 -11.17 10.85
N PHE A 207 -3.57 -10.94 10.35
CA PHE A 207 -4.59 -10.19 11.08
C PHE A 207 -5.39 -11.02 12.09
N LYS A 208 -5.21 -12.34 12.18
CA LYS A 208 -5.63 -13.14 13.35
C LYS A 208 -4.84 -12.77 14.61
N ALA A 209 -3.65 -12.19 14.46
CA ALA A 209 -2.90 -11.65 15.59
C ALA A 209 -3.68 -10.52 16.28
N ASN A 210 -3.26 -10.17 17.51
CA ASN A 210 -3.86 -9.09 18.29
C ASN A 210 -5.41 -9.19 18.41
N GLY A 211 -5.90 -10.41 18.61
CA GLY A 211 -7.33 -10.69 18.80
C GLY A 211 -8.21 -10.43 17.57
N GLY A 212 -7.65 -10.35 16.36
CA GLY A 212 -8.46 -10.17 15.15
C GLY A 212 -8.96 -8.75 14.93
N CYS A 213 -8.43 -7.75 15.64
CA CYS A 213 -9.00 -6.39 15.65
C CYS A 213 -8.72 -5.56 14.39
N GLY A 214 -8.00 -6.10 13.41
CA GLY A 214 -7.61 -5.41 12.18
C GLY A 214 -6.37 -4.51 12.30
N TYR A 215 -5.77 -4.39 13.49
CA TYR A 215 -4.53 -3.64 13.72
C TYR A 215 -3.46 -4.54 14.35
N VAL A 216 -2.29 -4.59 13.74
CA VAL A 216 -1.12 -5.32 14.25
C VAL A 216 0.03 -4.32 14.41
N LYS A 217 0.61 -4.23 15.62
CA LYS A 217 1.74 -3.34 15.88
C LYS A 217 2.94 -3.79 15.04
N LYS A 218 3.56 -2.85 14.31
CA LYS A 218 4.83 -3.11 13.61
C LYS A 218 5.93 -3.48 14.61
N PRO A 219 6.90 -4.32 14.22
CA PRO A 219 8.06 -4.59 15.05
C PRO A 219 8.88 -3.31 15.27
N ASP A 220 9.56 -3.21 16.41
CA ASP A 220 10.19 -1.96 16.85
C ASP A 220 11.29 -1.47 15.88
N PHE A 221 11.94 -2.37 15.13
CA PHE A 221 12.94 -1.99 14.12
C PHE A 221 12.34 -1.24 12.91
N LEU A 222 11.03 -1.37 12.66
CA LEU A 222 10.28 -0.60 11.66
C LEU A 222 9.67 0.68 12.23
N LEU A 223 9.83 0.95 13.53
CA LEU A 223 9.29 2.12 14.22
C LEU A 223 10.40 3.07 14.67
N ASN A 224 11.33 2.60 15.51
CA ASN A 224 12.19 3.47 16.34
C ASN A 224 13.69 3.16 16.20
N ALA A 225 14.12 2.36 15.24
CA ALA A 225 15.55 2.03 15.10
C ALA A 225 16.37 3.20 14.54
N GLU A 226 17.53 3.47 15.15
CA GLU A 226 18.54 4.42 14.67
C GLU A 226 18.99 4.03 13.25
N GLU A 227 19.37 2.77 13.07
CA GLU A 227 19.63 2.22 11.75
C GLU A 227 18.33 1.82 11.05
N VAL A 228 18.24 2.17 9.77
CA VAL A 228 17.08 1.82 8.96
C VAL A 228 17.21 0.41 8.45
N PHE A 229 16.25 -0.43 8.85
CA PHE A 229 16.12 -1.79 8.36
C PHE A 229 16.11 -1.86 6.83
N ASP A 230 16.89 -2.79 6.29
CA ASP A 230 16.95 -3.10 4.87
C ASP A 230 16.58 -4.58 4.67
N PRO A 231 15.40 -4.88 4.09
CA PRO A 231 14.96 -6.26 3.85
C PRO A 231 15.86 -7.09 2.95
N LYS A 232 16.80 -6.46 2.21
CA LYS A 232 17.74 -7.15 1.32
C LYS A 232 18.97 -7.68 2.05
N ILE A 233 19.28 -7.13 3.23
CA ILE A 233 20.46 -7.54 4.00
C ILE A 233 20.16 -8.87 4.69
N LYS A 234 21.02 -9.87 4.45
CA LYS A 234 20.98 -11.14 5.19
C LYS A 234 21.53 -10.91 6.59
N LEU A 235 20.69 -11.16 7.59
CA LEU A 235 21.07 -11.07 8.99
C LEU A 235 21.45 -12.45 9.56
N PRO A 236 22.23 -12.51 10.64
CA PRO A 236 22.51 -13.76 11.34
C PRO A 236 21.23 -14.43 11.84
N VAL A 237 21.22 -15.77 11.83
CA VAL A 237 20.10 -16.57 12.33
C VAL A 237 19.92 -16.32 13.83
N LYS A 238 18.74 -15.85 14.22
CA LYS A 238 18.38 -15.65 15.64
C LYS A 238 17.69 -16.85 16.26
N THR A 239 16.86 -17.53 15.47
CA THR A 239 16.01 -18.63 15.94
C THR A 239 15.93 -19.70 14.86
N THR A 240 15.98 -20.96 15.26
CA THR A 240 15.74 -22.10 14.35
C THR A 240 14.43 -22.77 14.73
N LEU A 241 13.48 -22.81 13.79
CA LEU A 241 12.22 -23.52 13.96
C LEU A 241 12.33 -24.93 13.35
N LYS A 242 12.12 -25.96 14.17
CA LYS A 242 12.00 -27.35 13.72
C LYS A 242 10.53 -27.75 13.74
N VAL A 243 10.01 -28.15 12.58
CA VAL A 243 8.63 -28.63 12.42
C VAL A 243 8.68 -30.10 12.02
N THR A 244 8.00 -30.95 12.79
CA THR A 244 7.80 -32.36 12.47
C THR A 244 6.32 -32.59 12.23
N VAL A 245 5.96 -33.09 11.04
CA VAL A 245 4.58 -33.43 10.70
C VAL A 245 4.41 -34.93 10.92
N TYR A 246 3.54 -35.30 11.86
CA TYR A 246 3.35 -36.70 12.27
C TYR A 246 2.20 -37.37 11.51
N MET A 247 1.06 -36.71 11.39
CA MET A 247 -0.17 -37.25 10.80
C MET A 247 -1.07 -36.11 10.31
N GLY A 248 -1.87 -36.35 9.28
CA GLY A 248 -2.98 -35.49 8.87
C GLY A 248 -4.31 -36.22 9.06
N GLU A 249 -5.13 -35.76 9.99
CA GLU A 249 -6.48 -36.29 10.26
C GLU A 249 -7.54 -35.28 9.78
N GLY A 250 -8.74 -35.75 9.45
CA GLY A 250 -9.91 -34.91 9.19
C GLY A 250 -10.14 -34.52 7.72
N TRP A 251 -9.20 -34.82 6.81
CA TRP A 251 -9.35 -34.56 5.38
C TRP A 251 -10.60 -35.23 4.78
N TYR A 252 -11.04 -36.36 5.34
CA TYR A 252 -12.22 -37.09 4.88
C TYR A 252 -13.54 -36.36 5.14
N TYR A 253 -13.55 -35.32 5.99
CA TYR A 253 -14.71 -34.42 6.14
C TYR A 253 -14.79 -33.36 5.04
N ASP A 254 -13.64 -32.95 4.49
CA ASP A 254 -13.53 -31.84 3.54
C ASP A 254 -13.60 -32.29 2.07
N PHE A 255 -13.26 -33.56 1.79
CA PHE A 255 -13.25 -34.12 0.44
C PHE A 255 -14.23 -35.27 0.29
N HIS A 256 -15.16 -35.14 -0.64
CA HIS A 256 -16.06 -36.23 -1.01
C HIS A 256 -15.27 -37.37 -1.69
N HIS A 257 -15.69 -38.62 -1.53
CA HIS A 257 -15.00 -39.79 -2.10
C HIS A 257 -14.89 -39.72 -3.63
N THR A 258 -15.82 -39.01 -4.30
CA THR A 258 -15.80 -38.79 -5.76
C THR A 258 -14.81 -37.72 -6.21
N HIS A 259 -14.15 -37.00 -5.30
CA HIS A 259 -13.06 -36.08 -5.66
C HIS A 259 -11.75 -36.81 -5.96
N PHE A 260 -11.70 -38.13 -5.71
CA PHE A 260 -10.54 -38.98 -5.92
C PHE A 260 -10.80 -40.00 -7.02
N ASP A 261 -9.72 -40.59 -7.52
CA ASP A 261 -9.81 -41.66 -8.52
C ASP A 261 -10.67 -42.81 -7.99
N ALA A 262 -11.57 -43.33 -8.83
CA ALA A 262 -12.58 -44.32 -8.45
C ALA A 262 -12.02 -45.61 -7.79
N TYR A 263 -10.72 -45.87 -7.96
CA TYR A 263 -10.07 -47.11 -7.52
C TYR A 263 -8.80 -46.89 -6.69
N SER A 264 -8.45 -45.65 -6.34
CA SER A 264 -7.21 -45.35 -5.60
C SER A 264 -7.47 -44.42 -4.41
N PRO A 265 -6.91 -44.72 -3.22
CA PRO A 265 -6.93 -43.77 -2.13
C PRO A 265 -6.16 -42.48 -2.51
N PRO A 266 -6.52 -41.33 -1.93
CA PRO A 266 -5.83 -40.08 -2.18
C PRO A 266 -4.37 -40.05 -1.72
N ASP A 267 -3.50 -39.54 -2.59
CA ASP A 267 -2.10 -39.24 -2.27
C ASP A 267 -1.97 -37.86 -1.60
N PHE A 268 -1.86 -37.84 -0.28
CA PHE A 268 -1.67 -36.60 0.46
C PHE A 268 -0.20 -36.23 0.64
N TYR A 269 0.03 -34.92 0.70
CA TYR A 269 1.31 -34.37 1.10
C TYR A 269 1.09 -33.10 1.91
N SER A 270 2.00 -32.79 2.82
CA SER A 270 2.00 -31.52 3.53
C SER A 270 3.10 -30.61 2.99
N ARG A 271 2.80 -29.31 2.96
CA ARG A 271 3.78 -28.25 2.72
C ARG A 271 3.88 -27.38 3.96
N VAL A 272 5.11 -27.16 4.41
CA VAL A 272 5.42 -26.25 5.51
C VAL A 272 6.28 -25.14 4.95
N GLY A 273 5.84 -23.89 5.13
CA GLY A 273 6.54 -22.72 4.62
C GLY A 273 6.69 -21.63 5.66
N ILE A 274 7.82 -20.93 5.60
CA ILE A 274 8.05 -19.68 6.34
C ILE A 274 7.82 -18.53 5.38
N ALA A 275 6.98 -17.58 5.80
CA ALA A 275 6.70 -16.36 5.06
C ALA A 275 7.35 -15.18 5.82
N GLY A 276 8.17 -14.39 5.12
CA GLY A 276 8.90 -13.29 5.73
C GLY A 276 9.85 -12.65 4.73
N VAL A 277 10.99 -12.17 5.21
CA VAL A 277 12.07 -11.68 4.35
C VAL A 277 12.59 -12.76 3.40
N PRO A 278 13.13 -12.38 2.23
CA PRO A 278 13.65 -13.37 1.27
C PRO A 278 14.68 -14.32 1.89
N ALA A 279 15.47 -13.85 2.87
CA ALA A 279 16.45 -14.67 3.58
C ALA A 279 15.81 -15.79 4.45
N ASP A 280 14.59 -15.57 4.95
CA ASP A 280 13.88 -16.51 5.83
C ASP A 280 12.83 -17.35 5.08
N SER A 281 12.52 -16.95 3.84
CA SER A 281 11.46 -17.57 3.05
C SER A 281 11.87 -18.94 2.53
N VAL A 282 11.34 -19.99 3.14
CA VAL A 282 11.63 -21.39 2.80
C VAL A 282 10.31 -22.16 2.70
N MET A 283 10.20 -23.07 1.73
CA MET A 283 9.08 -24.00 1.58
C MET A 283 9.61 -25.44 1.50
N LYS A 284 9.10 -26.34 2.35
CA LYS A 284 9.43 -27.77 2.33
C LYS A 284 8.15 -28.58 2.09
N LYS A 285 8.29 -29.67 1.33
CA LYS A 285 7.21 -30.62 1.03
C LYS A 285 7.58 -31.98 1.62
N GLN A 286 6.63 -32.62 2.29
CA GLN A 286 6.73 -33.99 2.78
C GLN A 286 5.56 -34.79 2.23
N ARG A 287 5.82 -35.97 1.66
CA ARG A 287 4.80 -36.96 1.30
C ARG A 287 4.62 -37.93 2.48
N PHE A 288 3.40 -38.42 2.65
CA PHE A 288 3.06 -39.48 3.61
C PHE A 288 2.88 -40.79 2.88
#